data_AF-Q8YDX9-F1
#
_entry.id   AF-Q8YDX9-F1
#
_cell.length_a   1.000
_cell.length_b   1.000
_cell.length_c   1.000
_cell.angle_alpha   90.00
_cell.angle_beta   90.00
_cell.angle_gamma   90.00
#
_symmetry.space_group_name_H-M   'P 1'
#
loop_
_entity.id
_entity.type
_entity.pdbx_description
1 polymer ?
#
loop_
_entity_poly.entity_id
_entity_poly.type
_entity_poly.pdbx_seq_one_letter_code
_entity_poly.pdbx_strand_id
1 'polypeptide(L)'
;MPRQGFDGPGRHDRRPNWGDGYIRREVMNPRRVARSLERRGYDVGDMRLERDTYFVRATRPSGRRVVVMVDAYNGNIIGERRAGPRPSGY
;
A
#
# COMPACT_ATOMS: atom_id res chain seq x y z
N MET A 1 -18.33 5.86 28.48
CA MET A 1 -17.10 6.35 27.81
C MET A 1 -17.27 6.13 26.31
N PRO A 2 -17.45 7.17 25.49
CA PRO A 2 -17.76 6.98 24.08
C PRO A 2 -16.49 6.50 23.38
N ARG A 3 -16.53 5.25 22.92
CA ARG A 3 -15.58 4.68 21.96
C ARG A 3 -15.80 5.48 20.67
N GLN A 4 -14.82 6.30 20.29
CA GLN A 4 -14.79 6.93 18.97
C GLN A 4 -14.49 5.84 17.94
N GLY A 5 -15.48 4.97 17.69
CA GLY A 5 -15.57 4.20 16.47
C GLY A 5 -15.71 5.20 15.36
N PHE A 6 -14.79 5.16 14.38
CA PHE A 6 -14.90 6.00 13.20
C PHE A 6 -16.09 5.49 12.38
N ASP A 7 -17.25 6.07 12.67
CA ASP A 7 -18.47 6.01 11.90
C ASP A 7 -18.27 6.59 10.50
N GLY A 8 -18.70 5.85 9.48
CA GLY A 8 -19.20 6.42 8.24
C GLY A 8 -18.23 6.58 7.06
N PRO A 9 -18.76 6.58 5.83
CA PRO A 9 -18.02 6.56 4.57
C PRO A 9 -17.41 7.93 4.26
N GLY A 10 -16.27 8.23 4.88
CA GLY A 10 -15.58 9.50 4.75
C GLY A 10 -14.64 9.56 3.56
N ARG A 11 -15.11 10.15 2.46
CA ARG A 11 -14.27 10.90 1.51
C ARG A 11 -13.39 11.88 2.30
N HIS A 12 -12.11 11.56 2.46
CA HIS A 12 -11.06 12.52 2.79
C HIS A 12 -9.87 12.13 1.94
N ASP A 13 -9.62 12.91 0.89
CA ASP A 13 -8.31 13.33 0.37
C ASP A 13 -7.13 12.33 0.47
N ARG A 14 -7.39 11.03 0.32
CA ARG A 14 -6.41 9.96 0.21
C ARG A 14 -5.78 10.09 -1.16
N ARG A 15 -4.81 10.98 -1.31
CA ARG A 15 -3.69 10.65 -2.19
C ARG A 15 -2.76 9.78 -1.35
N PRO A 16 -2.71 8.46 -1.59
CA PRO A 16 -1.72 7.64 -0.90
C PRO A 16 -0.35 8.21 -1.22
N ASN A 17 0.49 8.33 -0.20
CA ASN A 17 1.81 8.91 -0.38
C ASN A 17 2.68 7.85 -1.06
N TRP A 18 2.65 7.81 -2.40
CA TRP A 18 3.35 6.81 -3.22
C TRP A 18 4.86 7.04 -3.29
N GLY A 19 5.41 8.01 -2.54
CA GLY A 19 6.83 8.37 -2.60
C GLY A 19 7.19 9.00 -3.95
N ASP A 20 6.79 10.26 -4.14
CA ASP A 20 6.98 11.06 -5.38
C ASP A 20 8.44 11.50 -5.64
N GLY A 21 9.44 10.82 -5.07
CA GLY A 21 10.82 11.33 -5.02
C GLY A 21 11.70 11.01 -6.23
N TYR A 22 11.84 9.74 -6.62
CA TYR A 22 12.92 9.33 -7.55
C TYR A 22 12.61 8.02 -8.28
N ILE A 23 11.39 7.85 -8.78
CA ILE A 23 11.01 6.62 -9.51
C ILE A 23 11.78 6.60 -10.84
N ARG A 24 12.78 5.73 -10.94
CA ARG A 24 13.56 5.49 -12.15
C ARG A 24 12.61 5.13 -13.30
N ARG A 25 12.87 5.63 -14.52
CA ARG A 25 12.00 5.43 -15.70
C ARG A 25 11.77 3.96 -16.08
N GLU A 26 12.61 3.07 -15.54
CA GLU A 26 12.64 1.62 -15.79
C GLU A 26 11.66 0.81 -14.91
N VAL A 27 11.23 1.36 -13.78
CA VAL A 27 10.29 0.66 -12.89
C VAL A 27 8.85 1.02 -13.21
N MET A 28 7.96 0.08 -12.94
CA MET A 28 6.55 0.21 -13.15
C MET A 28 5.96 1.32 -12.28
N ASN A 29 5.04 2.09 -12.87
CA ASN A 29 4.36 3.20 -12.19
C ASN A 29 3.57 2.70 -10.96
N PRO A 30 3.65 3.37 -9.79
CA PRO A 30 2.90 3.02 -8.59
C PRO A 30 1.41 2.82 -8.82
N ARG A 31 0.79 3.63 -9.70
CA ARG A 31 -0.64 3.52 -10.04
C ARG A 31 -0.98 2.20 -10.75
N ARG A 32 -0.03 1.63 -11.48
CA ARG A 32 -0.19 0.33 -12.14
C ARG A 32 -0.07 -0.82 -11.13
N VAL A 33 0.84 -0.69 -10.16
CA VAL A 33 0.93 -1.61 -9.02
C VAL A 33 -0.37 -1.60 -8.21
N ALA A 34 -0.83 -0.40 -7.82
CA ALA A 34 -2.06 -0.23 -7.05
C ALA A 34 -3.26 -0.89 -7.75
N ARG A 35 -3.49 -0.59 -9.03
CA ARG A 35 -4.56 -1.21 -9.81
C ARG A 35 -4.46 -2.73 -9.91
N SER A 36 -3.25 -3.29 -10.00
CA SER A 36 -3.04 -4.74 -10.00
C SER A 36 -3.48 -5.38 -8.68
N LEU A 37 -3.19 -4.71 -7.55
CA LEU A 37 -3.60 -5.17 -6.22
C LEU A 37 -5.10 -4.97 -5.97
N GLU A 38 -5.67 -3.84 -6.38
CA GLU A 38 -7.11 -3.58 -6.29
C GLU A 38 -7.92 -4.62 -7.07
N ARG A 39 -7.47 -5.02 -8.27
CA ARG A 39 -8.08 -6.11 -9.05
C ARG A 39 -8.04 -7.47 -8.33
N ARG A 40 -7.11 -7.65 -7.39
CA ARG A 40 -7.00 -8.85 -6.55
C ARG A 40 -7.79 -8.70 -5.23
N GLY A 41 -8.53 -7.60 -5.05
CA GLY A 41 -9.38 -7.34 -3.89
C GLY A 41 -8.67 -6.67 -2.72
N TYR A 42 -7.45 -6.17 -2.90
CA TYR A 42 -6.77 -5.41 -1.86
C TYR A 42 -7.25 -3.96 -1.85
N ASP A 43 -7.56 -3.41 -0.68
CA ASP A 43 -7.68 -1.97 -0.49
C ASP A 43 -6.29 -1.38 -0.27
N VAL A 44 -5.80 -0.65 -1.27
CA VAL A 44 -4.42 -0.17 -1.33
C VAL A 44 -4.30 1.19 -0.64
N GLY A 45 -3.41 1.28 0.34
CA GLY A 45 -3.04 2.51 1.02
C GLY A 45 -1.65 3.00 0.56
N ASP A 46 -0.80 3.35 1.53
CA ASP A 46 0.53 3.88 1.26
C ASP A 46 1.44 2.88 0.55
N MET A 47 2.36 3.39 -0.25
CA MET A 47 3.36 2.60 -0.95
C MET A 47 4.69 3.33 -0.92
N ARG A 48 5.76 2.56 -0.83
CA ARG A 48 7.13 3.07 -1.00
C ARG A 48 7.90 2.14 -1.91
N LEU A 49 8.74 2.72 -2.77
CA LEU A 49 9.74 1.98 -3.52
C LEU A 49 11.03 1.93 -2.71
N GLU A 50 11.56 0.74 -2.50
CA GLU A 50 12.84 0.53 -1.85
C GLU A 50 13.67 -0.43 -2.70
N ARG A 51 14.76 0.10 -3.29
CA ARG A 51 15.55 -0.56 -4.33
C ARG A 51 14.65 -0.97 -5.52
N ASP A 52 14.37 -2.26 -5.63
CA ASP A 52 13.66 -2.91 -6.74
C ASP A 52 12.30 -3.47 -6.30
N THR A 53 11.82 -3.08 -5.12
CA THR A 53 10.61 -3.63 -4.51
C THR A 53 9.69 -2.53 -4.00
N TYR A 54 8.45 -2.58 -4.41
CA TYR A 54 7.37 -1.81 -3.82
C TYR A 54 6.88 -2.49 -2.55
N PHE A 55 6.93 -1.75 -1.45
CA PHE A 55 6.32 -2.11 -0.19
C PHE A 55 4.98 -1.39 -0.08
N VAL A 56 3.90 -2.15 -0.22
CA VAL A 56 2.54 -1.62 -0.31
C VAL A 56 1.77 -1.96 0.96
N ARG A 57 1.32 -0.95 1.70
CA ARG A 57 0.35 -1.15 2.78
C ARG A 57 -1.01 -1.37 2.15
N ALA A 58 -1.61 -2.52 2.46
CA ALA A 58 -2.91 -2.87 1.92
C ALA A 58 -3.76 -3.56 2.98
N THR A 59 -5.06 -3.56 2.76
CA THR A 59 -6.01 -4.36 3.52
C THR A 59 -6.51 -5.48 2.62
N ARG A 60 -6.39 -6.73 3.06
CA ARG A 60 -6.96 -7.89 2.38
C ARG A 60 -8.49 -7.77 2.30
N PRO A 61 -9.15 -8.50 1.38
CA PRO A 61 -10.61 -8.64 1.38
C PRO A 61 -11.17 -9.08 2.73
N SER A 62 -10.41 -9.87 3.50
CA SER A 62 -10.77 -10.31 4.85
C SER A 62 -10.66 -9.24 5.95
N GLY A 63 -10.32 -7.99 5.60
CA GLY A 63 -10.16 -6.88 6.53
C GLY A 63 -8.81 -6.82 7.24
N ARG A 64 -7.91 -7.77 6.96
CA ARG A 64 -6.58 -7.82 7.59
C ARG A 64 -5.56 -6.93 6.90
N ARG A 65 -4.87 -6.10 7.67
CA ARG A 65 -3.81 -5.21 7.19
C ARG A 65 -2.49 -5.97 6.97
N VAL A 66 -1.91 -5.77 5.80
CA VAL A 66 -0.71 -6.45 5.33
C VAL A 66 0.22 -5.45 4.63
N VAL A 67 1.50 -5.81 4.54
CA VAL A 67 2.45 -5.20 3.63
C VAL A 67 2.70 -6.20 2.50
N VAL A 68 2.31 -5.83 1.29
CA VAL A 68 2.55 -6.61 0.08
C VAL A 68 3.86 -6.13 -0.55
N MET A 69 4.76 -7.07 -0.83
CA MET A 69 6.02 -6.82 -1.51
C MET A 69 5.82 -7.15 -2.99
N VAL A 70 6.02 -6.15 -3.85
CA VAL A 70 5.80 -6.25 -5.28
C VAL A 70 7.09 -5.91 -6.02
N ASP A 71 7.49 -6.77 -6.95
CA ASP A 71 8.60 -6.51 -7.85
C ASP A 71 8.32 -5.26 -8.70
N ALA A 72 9.26 -4.31 -8.67
CA ALA A 72 9.07 -3.01 -9.30
C ALA A 72 9.12 -3.05 -10.83
N TYR A 73 9.70 -4.08 -11.44
CA TYR A 73 9.84 -4.18 -12.89
C TYR A 73 8.66 -4.89 -13.55
N ASN A 74 8.18 -5.98 -12.96
CA ASN A 74 7.14 -6.83 -13.56
C ASN A 74 5.80 -6.78 -12.82
N GLY A 75 5.76 -6.28 -11.58
CA GLY A 75 4.51 -6.16 -10.81
C GLY A 75 4.04 -7.43 -10.13
N ASN A 76 4.89 -8.45 -10.06
CA ASN A 76 4.59 -9.69 -9.38
C ASN A 76 4.67 -9.51 -7.86
N ILE A 77 3.74 -10.13 -7.14
CA ILE A 77 3.81 -10.21 -5.69
C ILE A 77 4.91 -11.21 -5.35
N ILE A 78 6.00 -10.73 -4.77
CA ILE A 78 7.14 -11.54 -4.33
C ILE A 78 7.02 -11.94 -2.85
N GLY A 79 6.11 -11.31 -2.11
CA GLY A 79 5.76 -11.75 -0.77
C GLY A 79 4.70 -10.90 -0.08
N GLU A 80 4.26 -11.37 1.08
CA GLU A 80 3.32 -10.66 1.94
C GLU A 80 3.72 -10.86 3.40
N ARG A 81 3.67 -9.79 4.19
CA ARG A 81 3.84 -9.88 5.64
C ARG A 81 2.71 -9.14 6.36
N ARG A 82 2.42 -9.54 7.60
CA ARG A 82 1.50 -8.78 8.45
C ARG A 82 2.04 -7.36 8.64
N ALA A 83 1.16 -6.37 8.53
CA ALA A 83 1.54 -5.01 8.89
C ALA A 83 1.77 -4.98 10.41
N GLY A 84 3.04 -4.81 10.83
CA GLY A 84 3.37 -4.56 12.23
C GLY A 84 2.81 -3.21 12.69
N PRO A 85 2.78 -2.93 14.01
CA PRO A 85 2.49 -1.60 14.52
C PRO A 85 3.38 -0.58 13.79
N ARG A 86 2.81 0.59 13.48
CA ARG A 86 3.51 1.66 12.77
C ARG A 86 4.90 1.85 13.41
N PRO A 87 6.02 1.87 12.66
CA PRO A 87 7.22 2.47 13.21
C PRO A 87 6.85 3.93 13.48
N SER A 88 6.67 4.27 14.77
CA SER A 88 6.73 5.64 15.22
C SER A 88 8.14 6.10 14.88
N GLY A 89 8.28 6.93 13.86
CA GLY A 89 9.50 7.73 13.72
C GLY A 89 9.63 8.53 15.00
N TYR A 90 10.74 8.32 15.71
CA TYR A 90 11.28 9.26 16.67
C TYR A 90 11.97 10.40 15.93
#